data_AF-A0A367ME65-F1
#
_entry.id   AF-A0A367ME65-F1
#
_cell.length_a   1.000
_cell.length_b   1.000
_cell.length_c   1.000
_cell.angle_alpha   90.00
_cell.angle_beta   90.00
_cell.angle_gamma   90.00
#
_symmetry.space_group_name_H-M   'P 1'
#
loop_
_entity.id
_entity.type
_entity.pdbx_description
1 polymer ?
#
loop_
_entity_poly.entity_id
_entity_poly.type
_entity_poly.pdbx_seq_one_letter_code
_entity_poly.pdbx_strand_id
1 'polypeptide(L)' 'IHADPQVAFAHYLCHCGGTGPDGQPHSSWMRVSAGYRKHGDGWKVIHEHFSAPFDMDGKALFDLQP' A
#
# COMPACT_ATOMS: atom_id res chain seq x y z
N ILE A 1 -10.05 -4.36 -8.12
CA ILE A 1 -10.99 -3.71 -7.17
C ILE A 1 -12.30 -4.49 -7.22
N HIS A 2 -12.86 -4.83 -6.07
CA HIS A 2 -14.15 -5.50 -5.93
C HIS A 2 -15.01 -4.70 -4.96
N ALA A 3 -16.29 -4.51 -5.27
CA ALA A 3 -17.17 -3.66 -4.45
C ALA A 3 -18.62 -4.15 -4.48
N ASP A 4 -19.27 -3.96 -3.34
CA ASP A 4 -20.71 -4.08 -3.10
C ASP A 4 -21.26 -2.71 -2.64
N PRO A 5 -22.59 -2.53 -2.48
CA PRO A 5 -23.16 -1.24 -2.12
C PRO A 5 -22.65 -0.61 -0.81
N GLN A 6 -22.16 -1.43 0.13
CA GLN A 6 -21.70 -0.98 1.45
C GLN A 6 -20.20 -1.15 1.71
N VAL A 7 -19.53 -2.08 1.02
CA VAL A 7 -18.13 -2.44 1.27
C VAL A 7 -17.36 -2.57 -0.03
N ALA A 8 -16.09 -2.19 -0.04
CA ALA A 8 -15.21 -2.36 -1.18
C ALA A 8 -13.80 -2.75 -0.76
N PHE A 9 -13.12 -3.50 -1.62
CA PHE A 9 -11.75 -3.96 -1.43
C PHE A 9 -10.92 -3.62 -2.67
N ALA A 10 -9.77 -3.00 -2.45
CA ALA A 10 -8.78 -2.72 -3.48
C ALA A 10 -7.44 -3.34 -3.10
N HIS A 11 -6.69 -3.77 -4.10
CA HIS A 11 -5.29 -4.15 -3.95
C HIS A 11 -4.50 -3.58 -5.14
N TYR A 12 -3.28 -3.13 -4.87
CA TYR A 12 -2.40 -2.56 -5.88
C TYR A 12 -0.94 -2.59 -5.42
N LEU A 13 -0.03 -2.42 -6.38
CA LEU A 13 1.37 -2.12 -6.09
C LEU A 13 1.56 -0.60 -6.09
N CYS A 14 2.15 -0.06 -5.04
CA CYS A 14 2.42 1.35 -4.86
C CYS A 14 3.92 1.60 -5.03
N HIS A 15 4.31 2.35 -6.06
CA HIS A 15 5.67 2.88 -6.15
C HIS A 15 5.73 4.15 -5.29
N CYS A 16 6.30 4.05 -4.11
CA CYS A 16 6.40 5.14 -3.16
C CYS A 16 7.85 5.41 -2.79
N GLY A 17 8.16 6.66 -2.48
CA GLY A 17 9.50 7.09 -2.21
C GLY A 17 9.57 8.52 -1.69
N GLY A 18 10.77 8.93 -1.30
CA GLY A 18 11.06 10.28 -0.83
C GLY A 18 12.54 10.57 -0.91
N THR A 19 12.89 11.86 -0.79
CA THR A 19 14.28 12.29 -0.73
C THR A 19 14.74 12.29 0.72
N GLY A 20 15.83 11.57 1.01
CA GLY A 20 16.42 11.51 2.35
C GLY A 20 17.15 12.80 2.75
N PRO A 21 17.59 12.91 4.02
CA PRO A 21 18.42 14.04 4.48
C PRO A 21 19.76 14.19 3.76
N ASP A 22 20.25 13.13 3.11
CA ASP A 22 21.44 13.10 2.25
C ASP A 22 21.18 13.64 0.84
N GLY A 23 19.95 14.04 0.54
CA GLY A 23 19.52 14.52 -0.76
C GLY A 23 19.30 13.42 -1.80
N GLN A 24 19.43 12.13 -1.42
CA GLN A 24 19.26 11.03 -2.36
C GLN A 24 17.79 10.59 -2.44
N PRO A 25 17.25 10.36 -3.65
CA PRO A 25 15.93 9.81 -3.82
C PRO A 25 15.92 8.32 -3.50
N HIS A 26 14.99 7.90 -2.66
CA HIS A 26 14.71 6.49 -2.38
C HIS A 26 13.29 6.17 -2.82
N SER A 27 13.11 5.07 -3.55
CA SER A 27 11.79 4.58 -3.91
C SER A 27 11.73 3.05 -3.86
N SER A 28 10.54 2.51 -3.66
CA SER A 28 10.29 1.08 -3.54
C SER A 28 8.87 0.74 -3.99
N TRP A 29 8.69 -0.49 -4.48
CA TRP A 29 7.36 -1.06 -4.69
C TRP A 29 6.83 -1.71 -3.41
N MET A 30 5.61 -1.33 -3.05
CA MET A 30 4.93 -1.80 -1.84
C MET A 30 3.60 -2.45 -2.20
N ARG A 31 3.20 -3.48 -1.45
CA ARG A 31 1.89 -4.13 -1.62
C ARG A 31 0.87 -3.42 -0.75
N VAL A 32 -0.27 -3.09 -1.34
CA VAL A 32 -1.38 -2.44 -0.64
C VAL A 32 -2.64 -3.28 -0.73
N SER A 33 -3.32 -3.42 0.41
CA SER A 33 -4.70 -3.87 0.49
C SER A 33 -5.50 -2.81 1.26
N ALA A 34 -6.53 -2.26 0.62
CA ALA A 34 -7.38 -1.22 1.19
C ALA A 34 -8.83 -1.68 1.24
N GLY A 35 -9.46 -1.50 2.39
CA GLY A 35 -10.87 -1.79 2.65
C GLY A 35 -11.63 -0.50 2.92
N TYR A 36 -12.78 -0.37 2.27
CA TYR A 36 -13.62 0.82 2.34
C TYR A 36 -15.03 0.45 2.79
N ARG A 37 -15.68 1.35 3.52
CA ARG A 37 -17.11 1.29 3.84
C ARG A 37 -17.80 2.55 3.37
N LYS A 38 -18.99 2.39 2.78
CA LYS A 38 -19.83 3.52 2.40
C LYS A 38 -20.61 4.03 3.61
N HIS A 39 -20.43 5.30 3.92
CA HIS A 39 -21.18 6.06 4.91
C HIS A 39 -22.08 7.09 4.21
N GLY A 40 -22.93 7.80 4.98
CA GLY A 40 -23.85 8.80 4.44
C GLY A 40 -23.15 9.94 3.69
N ASP A 41 -21.89 10.22 4.04
CA ASP A 41 -21.04 11.24 3.43
C ASP A 41 -20.04 10.65 2.40
N GLY A 42 -20.20 9.39 2.00
CA GLY A 42 -19.40 8.72 0.98
C GLY A 42 -18.55 7.57 1.48
N TRP A 43 -17.62 7.11 0.64
CA TRP A 43 -16.71 6.02 0.98
C TRP A 43 -15.62 6.49 1.94
N LYS A 44 -15.38 5.71 3.00
CA LYS A 44 -14.30 5.92 3.97
C LYS A 44 -13.38 4.71 3.98
N VAL A 45 -12.09 4.95 4.14
CA VAL A 45 -11.11 3.89 4.45
C VAL A 45 -11.41 3.38 5.85
N ILE A 46 -11.63 2.08 5.99
CA ILE A 46 -11.82 1.42 7.29
C ILE A 46 -10.73 0.38 7.58
N HIS A 47 -9.92 0.04 6.58
CA HIS A 47 -8.77 -0.84 6.71
C HIS A 47 -7.73 -0.46 5.67
N GLU A 48 -6.47 -0.40 6.09
CA GLU A 48 -5.31 -0.33 5.20
C GLU A 48 -4.24 -1.30 5.71
N HIS A 49 -3.64 -2.03 4.77
CA HIS A 49 -2.45 -2.82 4.99
C HIS A 49 -1.44 -2.48 3.90
N PHE A 50 -0.28 -2.01 4.34
CA PHE A 50 0.84 -1.59 3.50
C PHE A 50 2.09 -2.36 3.93
N SER A 51 2.77 -3.02 3.00
CA SER A 51 3.92 -3.87 3.36
C SER A 51 4.91 -4.11 2.23
N ALA A 52 6.17 -4.30 2.62
CA ALA A 52 7.22 -4.89 1.79
C ALA A 52 7.35 -6.39 2.11
N PRO A 53 7.75 -7.24 1.16
CA PRO A 53 8.27 -8.56 1.49
C PRO A 53 9.60 -8.46 2.24
N PHE A 54 10.01 -9.54 2.89
CA PHE A 54 11.29 -9.65 3.58
C PHE A 54 11.99 -10.96 3.20
N ASP A 55 13.32 -10.99 3.26
CA ASP A 55 14.11 -12.21 3.09
C ASP A 55 13.98 -13.15 4.30
N MET A 56 14.55 -14.35 4.22
CA MET A 56 14.43 -15.33 5.30
C MET A 56 15.09 -14.87 6.62
N ASP A 57 15.98 -13.88 6.58
CA ASP A 57 16.64 -13.28 7.75
C ASP A 57 15.84 -12.11 8.34
N GLY A 58 14.70 -11.75 7.74
CA GLY A 58 13.80 -10.70 8.22
C GLY A 58 14.06 -9.32 7.63
N LYS A 59 14.98 -9.17 6.67
CA LYS A 59 15.29 -7.87 6.07
C LYS A 59 14.27 -7.53 4.99
N ALA A 60 13.68 -6.34 5.06
CA ALA A 60 12.77 -5.85 4.03
C ALA A 60 13.46 -5.73 2.67
N LEU A 61 12.75 -6.15 1.62
CA LEU A 61 13.20 -6.14 0.23
C LEU A 61 12.53 -4.98 -0.52
N PHE A 62 13.33 -3.98 -0.89
CA PHE A 62 12.87 -2.71 -1.48
C PHE A 62 13.24 -2.52 -2.96
N ASP A 63 14.06 -3.43 -3.51
CA ASP A 63 14.61 -3.39 -4.87
C ASP A 63 13.82 -4.27 -5.88
N LEU A 64 12.84 -5.03 -5.39
CA LEU A 64 12.00 -5.91 -6.21
C LEU A 64 11.15 -5.13 -7.22
N GLN A 65 10.91 -5.75 -8.37
CA GLN A 65 10.06 -5.22 -9.45
C GLN A 65 8.72 -5.98 -9.52
N PRO A 66 7.64 -5.33 -10.03
CA PRO A 66 6.32 -5.93 -10.19
C PRO A 66 6.29 -7.24 -10.99
#